data_AF-A0A1Q7ZNS9-F1
#
_entry.id   AF-A0A1Q7ZNS9-F1
#
_cell.length_a   1.000
_cell.length_b   1.000
_cell.length_c   1.000
_cell.angle_alpha   90.00
_cell.angle_beta   90.00
_cell.angle_gamma   90.00
#
_symmetry.space_group_name_H-M   'P 1'
#
loop_
_entity.id
_entity.type
_entity.pdbx_description
1 polymer ?
#
loop_
_entity_poly.entity_id
_entity_poly.type
_entity_poly.pdbx_seq_one_letter_code
_entity_poly.pdbx_strand_id
1 'polypeptide(L)'
;MNQQVSRCLWGANMGDEMGYTNWMNMLADDTYIQGACCNPMVATDYQNQISELSNYTSLSSLIAKDPYNIPAPVVKADIAGQKLILTTDQQSVFASAATLSKENWCCCQCWSWYQHEGLAKILIVRYGYTAQQVAHVNDLEACCGTGTGPMRMN
;
A
#
# COMPACT_ATOMS: atom_id res chain seq x y z
N MET A 1 -15.19 -22.69 6.35
CA MET A 1 -16.12 -21.82 5.58
C MET A 1 -15.51 -20.43 5.62
N ASN A 2 -15.08 -19.95 4.45
CA ASN A 2 -14.26 -18.76 4.23
C ASN A 2 -14.84 -17.54 4.94
N GLN A 3 -14.12 -17.00 5.94
CA GLN A 3 -14.30 -15.61 6.31
C GLN A 3 -13.67 -14.76 5.21
N GLN A 4 -14.49 -14.52 4.19
CA GLN A 4 -14.38 -13.37 3.32
C GLN A 4 -14.42 -12.11 4.19
N VAL A 5 -13.26 -11.65 4.66
CA VAL A 5 -13.08 -10.25 5.08
C VAL A 5 -12.87 -9.41 3.81
N SER A 6 -13.71 -9.64 2.80
CA SER A 6 -13.46 -9.31 1.40
C SER A 6 -14.26 -8.10 0.95
N ARG A 7 -14.05 -6.98 1.63
CA ARG A 7 -14.20 -5.66 1.03
C ARG A 7 -13.12 -4.80 1.65
N CYS A 8 -12.28 -4.17 0.83
CA CYS A 8 -11.65 -2.92 1.25
C CYS A 8 -12.66 -2.16 2.08
N LEU A 9 -12.33 -1.89 3.34
CA LEU A 9 -13.20 -1.20 4.27
C LEU A 9 -13.33 0.25 3.81
N TRP A 10 -14.11 0.47 2.75
CA TRP A 10 -14.37 1.80 2.24
C TRP A 10 -15.13 2.56 3.32
N GLY A 11 -14.43 3.48 3.97
CA GLY A 11 -14.97 4.39 5.00
C GLY A 11 -14.77 3.98 6.46
N ALA A 12 -14.43 2.73 6.81
CA ALA A 12 -14.16 2.40 8.22
C ALA A 12 -12.77 2.90 8.62
N ASN A 13 -12.66 3.64 9.72
CA ASN A 13 -11.43 4.23 10.27
C ASN A 13 -10.68 5.20 9.34
N MET A 14 -11.32 5.73 8.28
CA MET A 14 -10.64 6.65 7.35
C MET A 14 -10.03 7.85 8.09
N GLY A 15 -8.72 8.08 7.90
CA GLY A 15 -7.96 9.09 8.65
C GLY A 15 -7.60 8.73 10.09
N ASP A 16 -8.04 7.58 10.62
CA ASP A 16 -7.73 7.07 11.96
C ASP A 16 -6.67 5.95 11.90
N GLU A 17 -5.39 6.35 11.92
CA GLU A 17 -4.24 5.45 11.91
C GLU A 17 -4.30 4.40 13.04
N MET A 18 -4.73 4.81 14.24
CA MET A 18 -4.78 3.93 15.41
C MET A 18 -5.91 2.90 15.25
N GLY A 19 -7.08 3.33 14.80
CA GLY A 19 -8.21 2.45 14.48
C GLY A 19 -7.84 1.41 13.44
N TYR A 20 -7.13 1.79 12.37
CA TYR A 20 -6.64 0.85 11.36
C TYR A 20 -5.60 -0.11 11.90
N THR A 21 -4.61 0.38 12.63
CA THR A 21 -3.55 -0.46 13.22
C THR A 21 -4.17 -1.51 14.14
N ASN A 22 -5.15 -1.12 14.97
CA ASN A 22 -5.85 -2.04 15.86
C ASN A 22 -6.65 -3.08 15.07
N TRP A 23 -7.42 -2.67 14.07
CA TRP A 23 -8.16 -3.60 13.21
C TRP A 23 -7.23 -4.61 12.52
N MET A 24 -6.13 -4.14 11.93
CA MET A 24 -5.16 -4.99 11.24
C MET A 24 -4.57 -6.04 12.18
N ASN A 25 -4.22 -5.63 13.40
CA ASN A 25 -3.63 -6.53 14.39
C ASN A 25 -4.61 -7.60 14.91
N MET A 26 -5.92 -7.41 14.75
CA MET A 26 -6.92 -8.43 15.10
C MET A 26 -7.14 -9.47 14.00
N LEU A 27 -6.74 -9.21 12.76
CA LEU A 27 -6.88 -10.18 11.67
C LEU A 27 -5.97 -11.40 11.91
N ALA A 28 -6.46 -12.59 11.60
CA ALA A 28 -5.64 -13.80 11.64
C ALA A 28 -4.62 -13.80 10.48
N ASP A 29 -3.46 -14.43 10.69
CA ASP A 29 -2.35 -14.41 9.73
C ASP A 29 -2.63 -15.17 8.43
N ASP A 30 -3.66 -16.04 8.42
CA ASP A 30 -4.14 -16.76 7.25
C ASP A 30 -5.20 -15.99 6.45
N THR A 31 -5.50 -14.75 6.85
CA THR A 31 -6.45 -13.89 6.14
C THR A 31 -5.78 -13.06 5.05
N TYR A 32 -6.60 -12.64 4.09
CA TYR A 32 -6.21 -11.78 2.98
C TYR A 32 -7.07 -10.53 2.97
N ILE A 33 -6.45 -9.40 2.69
CA ILE A 33 -7.14 -8.16 2.36
C ILE A 33 -7.39 -8.15 0.86
N GLN A 34 -8.67 -8.07 0.49
CA GLN A 34 -9.09 -8.32 -0.88
C GLN A 34 -9.96 -7.20 -1.47
N GLY A 35 -9.84 -7.05 -2.78
CA GLY A 35 -10.68 -6.19 -3.60
C GLY A 35 -10.15 -4.76 -3.71
N ALA A 36 -10.82 -3.98 -4.56
CA ALA A 36 -10.43 -2.60 -4.83
C ALA A 36 -10.98 -1.64 -3.76
N CYS A 37 -10.23 -0.57 -3.48
CA CYS A 37 -10.54 0.34 -2.37
C CYS A 37 -11.53 1.45 -2.72
N CYS A 38 -11.30 2.24 -3.76
CA CYS A 38 -12.10 3.42 -4.10
C CYS A 38 -13.04 3.16 -5.29
N ASN A 39 -12.54 2.53 -6.35
CA ASN A 39 -13.26 2.31 -7.59
C ASN A 39 -13.06 0.87 -8.11
N PRO A 40 -13.77 0.44 -9.16
CA PRO A 40 -13.51 -0.86 -9.78
C PRO A 40 -12.07 -1.02 -10.30
N MET A 41 -11.53 -2.22 -10.17
CA MET A 41 -10.26 -2.61 -10.77
C MET A 41 -10.33 -2.50 -12.30
N VAL A 42 -9.27 -1.96 -12.91
CA VAL A 42 -9.08 -1.97 -14.37
C VAL A 42 -8.26 -3.19 -14.75
N ALA A 43 -8.82 -4.06 -15.60
CA ALA A 43 -8.21 -5.36 -15.91
C ALA A 43 -6.82 -5.25 -16.56
N THR A 44 -6.60 -4.27 -17.43
CA THR A 44 -5.29 -4.06 -18.07
C THR A 44 -4.24 -3.58 -17.08
N ASP A 45 -4.60 -2.67 -16.17
CA ASP A 45 -3.69 -2.16 -15.15
C ASP A 45 -3.31 -3.28 -14.18
N TYR A 46 -4.30 -4.05 -13.73
CA TYR A 46 -4.09 -5.22 -12.89
C TYR A 46 -3.14 -6.24 -13.52
N GLN A 47 -3.32 -6.56 -14.80
CA GLN A 47 -2.43 -7.50 -15.51
C GLN A 47 -0.98 -7.00 -15.56
N ASN A 48 -0.77 -5.71 -15.78
CA ASN A 48 0.56 -5.11 -15.76
C ASN A 48 1.13 -5.13 -14.33
N GLN A 49 0.34 -4.75 -13.32
CA GLN A 49 0.74 -4.76 -11.92
C GLN A 49 1.24 -6.15 -11.49
N ILE A 50 0.45 -7.21 -11.66
CA ILE A 50 0.86 -8.56 -11.23
C ILE A 50 2.05 -9.10 -12.02
N SER A 51 2.17 -8.72 -13.29
CA SER A 51 3.32 -9.10 -14.14
C SER A 51 4.60 -8.46 -13.60
N GLU A 52 4.58 -7.16 -13.31
CA GLU A 52 5.75 -6.44 -12.80
C GLU A 52 6.08 -6.80 -11.35
N LEU A 53 5.07 -6.90 -10.48
CA LEU A 53 5.22 -7.31 -9.08
C LEU A 53 5.82 -8.72 -8.95
N SER A 54 5.59 -9.60 -9.93
CA SER A 54 6.20 -10.94 -9.95
C SER A 54 7.74 -10.92 -9.96
N ASN A 55 8.36 -9.82 -10.38
CA ASN A 55 9.81 -9.66 -10.40
C ASN A 55 10.42 -9.39 -9.01
N TYR A 56 9.63 -8.99 -8.01
CA TYR A 56 10.09 -8.70 -6.63
C TYR A 56 10.24 -9.98 -5.78
N THR A 57 10.89 -11.00 -6.34
CA THR A 57 11.01 -12.33 -5.72
C THR A 57 11.76 -12.30 -4.39
N SER A 58 12.85 -11.54 -4.30
CA SER A 58 13.66 -11.37 -3.08
C SER A 58 12.97 -10.57 -1.98
N LEU A 59 11.90 -9.83 -2.31
CA LEU A 59 11.11 -9.01 -1.39
C LEU A 59 9.68 -9.53 -1.24
N SER A 60 9.40 -10.77 -1.62
CA SER A 60 8.04 -11.33 -1.65
C SER A 60 7.34 -11.46 -0.29
N SER A 61 8.07 -11.30 0.82
CA SER A 61 7.49 -11.19 2.17
C SER A 61 7.10 -9.77 2.56
N LEU A 62 7.39 -8.78 1.70
CA LEU A 62 7.21 -7.36 1.94
C LEU A 62 6.37 -6.71 0.82
N ILE A 63 6.67 -6.99 -0.43
CA ILE A 63 5.93 -6.50 -1.60
C ILE A 63 4.96 -7.59 -2.04
N ALA A 64 3.66 -7.28 -2.01
CA ALA A 64 2.62 -8.20 -2.39
C ALA A 64 2.66 -8.45 -3.91
N LYS A 65 2.48 -9.71 -4.33
CA LYS A 65 2.44 -10.05 -5.76
C LYS A 65 1.09 -9.70 -6.42
N ASP A 66 0.05 -9.54 -5.60
CA ASP A 66 -1.30 -9.20 -6.03
C ASP A 66 -1.81 -8.05 -5.15
N PRO A 67 -1.91 -6.82 -5.69
CA PRO A 67 -2.34 -5.65 -4.92
C PRO A 67 -3.82 -5.70 -4.53
N TYR A 68 -4.61 -6.60 -5.11
CA TYR A 68 -6.02 -6.79 -4.78
C TYR A 68 -6.25 -8.04 -3.92
N ASN A 69 -5.18 -8.72 -3.48
CA ASN A 69 -5.23 -9.92 -2.64
C ASN A 69 -3.96 -10.05 -1.78
N ILE A 70 -3.85 -9.23 -0.75
CA ILE A 70 -2.64 -9.10 0.07
C ILE A 70 -2.76 -9.94 1.35
N PRO A 71 -1.79 -10.81 1.69
CA PRO A 71 -1.78 -11.51 2.97
C PRO A 71 -1.72 -10.52 4.15
N ALA A 72 -2.55 -10.73 5.18
CA ALA A 72 -2.56 -9.85 6.37
C ALA A 72 -1.18 -9.67 7.03
N PRO A 73 -0.29 -10.69 7.12
CA PRO A 73 1.06 -10.51 7.65
C PRO A 73 1.91 -9.48 6.90
N VAL A 74 1.74 -9.34 5.57
CA VAL A 74 2.45 -8.34 4.77
C VAL A 74 2.01 -6.94 5.19
N VAL A 75 0.69 -6.70 5.23
CA VAL A 75 0.14 -5.40 5.61
C VAL A 75 0.48 -5.03 7.06
N LYS A 76 0.48 -6.00 7.99
CA LYS A 76 0.95 -5.79 9.37
C LYS A 76 2.42 -5.33 9.41
N ALA A 77 3.29 -5.95 8.60
CA ALA A 77 4.69 -5.57 8.53
C ALA A 77 4.87 -4.15 7.98
N ASP A 78 4.10 -3.80 6.94
CA ASP A 78 4.11 -2.47 6.36
C ASP A 78 3.66 -1.41 7.36
N ILE A 79 2.50 -1.58 8.01
CA ILE A 79 2.00 -0.67 9.05
C ILE A 79 3.01 -0.52 10.20
N ALA A 80 3.66 -1.61 10.63
CA ALA A 80 4.73 -1.51 11.63
C ALA A 80 5.91 -0.65 11.16
N GLY A 81 6.17 -0.61 9.85
CA GLY A 81 7.15 0.26 9.19
C GLY A 81 6.88 1.75 9.37
N GLN A 82 5.64 2.18 9.63
CA GLN A 82 5.32 3.60 9.87
C GLN A 82 6.09 4.20 11.05
N LYS A 83 6.44 3.37 12.03
CA LYS A 83 7.20 3.77 13.22
C LYS A 83 8.70 3.98 12.96
N LEU A 84 9.19 3.68 11.75
CA LEU A 84 10.57 3.95 11.38
C LEU A 84 10.82 5.46 11.37
N ILE A 85 11.85 5.87 12.11
CA ILE A 85 12.30 7.26 12.17
C ILE A 85 13.24 7.49 10.99
N LEU A 86 12.89 8.43 10.11
CA LEU A 86 13.70 8.80 8.97
C LEU A 86 14.74 9.86 9.35
N THR A 87 15.94 9.77 8.78
CA THR A 87 16.87 10.92 8.76
C THR A 87 16.33 12.03 7.87
N THR A 88 16.92 13.23 7.92
CA THR A 88 16.53 14.35 7.05
C THR A 88 16.58 13.99 5.56
N ASP A 89 17.64 13.30 5.12
CA ASP A 89 17.79 12.89 3.73
C ASP A 89 16.74 11.84 3.33
N GLN A 90 16.50 10.86 4.19
CA GLN A 90 15.47 9.84 3.97
C GLN A 90 14.07 10.44 3.96
N GLN A 91 13.80 11.44 4.79
CA GLN A 91 12.55 12.18 4.81
C GLN A 91 12.33 12.95 3.50
N SER A 92 13.39 13.49 2.90
CA SER A 92 13.31 14.11 1.57
C SER A 92 12.99 13.08 0.50
N VAL A 93 13.63 11.91 0.52
CA VAL A 93 13.33 10.80 -0.42
C VAL A 93 11.87 10.36 -0.29
N PHE A 94 11.40 10.18 0.94
CA PHE A 94 10.04 9.78 1.26
C PHE A 94 9.01 10.80 0.74
N ALA A 95 9.21 12.09 1.00
CA ALA A 95 8.31 13.14 0.51
C ALA A 95 8.32 13.27 -1.02
N SER A 96 9.49 13.12 -1.65
CA SER A 96 9.59 13.09 -3.12
C SER A 96 8.89 11.87 -3.72
N ALA A 97 9.01 10.69 -3.11
CA ALA A 97 8.33 9.48 -3.57
C ALA A 97 6.81 9.65 -3.57
N ALA A 98 6.26 10.23 -2.50
CA ALA A 98 4.84 10.58 -2.42
C ALA A 98 4.41 11.41 -3.64
N THR A 99 5.16 12.48 -3.93
CA THR A 99 4.84 13.41 -5.03
C THR A 99 4.98 12.77 -6.42
N LEU A 100 5.89 11.80 -6.57
CA LEU A 100 6.12 11.07 -7.83
C LEU A 100 5.10 9.96 -8.06
N SER A 101 4.47 9.45 -7.00
CA SER A 101 3.47 8.39 -7.11
C SER A 101 2.16 8.96 -7.66
N LYS A 102 1.44 8.19 -8.49
CA LYS A 102 0.24 8.66 -9.20
C LYS A 102 -0.86 9.19 -8.28
N GLU A 103 -0.94 8.65 -7.06
CA GLU A 103 -1.99 8.98 -6.09
C GLU A 103 -1.46 9.59 -4.80
N ASN A 104 -0.19 9.98 -4.74
CA ASN A 104 0.42 10.50 -3.51
C ASN A 104 0.17 9.59 -2.30
N TRP A 105 0.55 8.31 -2.42
CA TRP A 105 0.23 7.16 -1.55
C TRP A 105 -1.09 6.43 -1.88
N CYS A 106 -2.26 7.08 -1.92
CA CYS A 106 -3.54 6.53 -2.46
C CYS A 106 -4.62 7.63 -2.59
N CYS A 107 -5.71 7.38 -3.32
CA CYS A 107 -6.91 8.24 -3.43
C CYS A 107 -7.46 8.80 -2.10
N CYS A 108 -7.30 8.07 -0.99
CA CYS A 108 -7.83 8.42 0.33
C CYS A 108 -6.91 7.90 1.43
N GLN A 109 -6.99 8.49 2.63
CA GLN A 109 -6.21 8.07 3.80
C GLN A 109 -6.83 6.82 4.47
N CYS A 110 -6.95 5.74 3.70
CA CYS A 110 -7.45 4.44 4.12
C CYS A 110 -6.31 3.51 4.58
N TRP A 111 -6.61 2.24 4.85
CA TRP A 111 -5.61 1.24 5.23
C TRP A 111 -4.45 1.14 4.21
N SER A 112 -4.73 1.21 2.90
CA SER A 112 -3.71 1.12 1.83
C SER A 112 -2.75 2.31 1.88
N TRP A 113 -3.24 3.51 2.20
CA TRP A 113 -2.39 4.68 2.38
C TRP A 113 -1.31 4.43 3.45
N TYR A 114 -1.73 3.95 4.62
CA TYR A 114 -0.82 3.67 5.73
C TYR A 114 0.11 2.50 5.46
N GLN A 115 -0.38 1.47 4.75
CA GLN A 115 0.47 0.40 4.23
C GLN A 115 1.57 0.97 3.33
N HIS A 116 1.22 1.74 2.31
CA HIS A 116 2.19 2.30 1.37
C HIS A 116 3.19 3.24 2.04
N GLU A 117 2.74 4.04 3.01
CA GLU A 117 3.59 4.90 3.82
C GLU A 117 4.66 4.08 4.58
N GLY A 118 4.22 3.00 5.22
CA GLY A 118 5.09 2.12 5.99
C GLY A 118 6.04 1.31 5.12
N LEU A 119 5.55 0.76 4.00
CA LEU A 119 6.37 0.08 3.00
C LEU A 119 7.46 1.02 2.44
N ALA A 120 7.09 2.26 2.07
CA ALA A 120 8.04 3.25 1.57
C ALA A 120 9.17 3.51 2.59
N LYS A 121 8.83 3.67 3.87
CA LYS A 121 9.83 3.82 4.94
C LYS A 121 10.74 2.59 5.04
N ILE A 122 10.19 1.38 4.94
CA ILE A 122 10.98 0.14 4.96
C ILE A 122 11.95 0.10 3.77
N LEU A 123 11.48 0.37 2.55
CA LEU A 123 12.28 0.36 1.33
C LEU A 123 13.42 1.39 1.39
N ILE A 124 13.15 2.59 1.91
CA ILE A 124 14.16 3.64 2.05
C ILE A 124 15.19 3.26 3.11
N VAL A 125 14.74 2.86 4.31
CA VAL A 125 15.63 2.64 5.46
C VAL A 125 16.45 1.37 5.30
N ARG A 126 15.85 0.28 4.84
CA ARG A 126 16.48 -1.06 4.84
C ARG A 126 17.09 -1.45 3.51
N TYR A 127 16.59 -0.88 2.42
CA TYR A 127 17.01 -1.25 1.06
C TYR A 127 17.60 -0.09 0.26
N GLY A 128 17.63 1.12 0.82
CA GLY A 128 18.24 2.29 0.18
C GLY A 128 17.53 2.73 -1.11
N TYR A 129 16.23 2.44 -1.23
CA TYR A 129 15.48 2.80 -2.44
C TYR A 129 15.44 4.32 -2.64
N THR A 130 15.53 4.73 -3.90
CA THR A 130 15.33 6.13 -4.31
C THR A 130 13.84 6.49 -4.37
N ALA A 131 13.55 7.79 -4.48
CA ALA A 131 12.18 8.27 -4.56
C ALA A 131 11.41 7.67 -5.76
N GLN A 132 12.08 7.50 -6.90
CA GLN A 132 11.51 6.90 -8.10
C GLN A 132 11.23 5.40 -7.91
N GLN A 133 12.12 4.67 -7.24
CA GLN A 133 11.91 3.25 -6.97
C GLN A 133 10.73 3.03 -6.02
N VAL A 134 10.64 3.84 -4.96
CA VAL A 134 9.50 3.80 -4.03
C VAL A 134 8.19 4.16 -4.75
N ALA A 135 8.18 5.24 -5.53
CA ALA A 135 6.98 5.65 -6.26
C ALA A 135 6.53 4.58 -7.26
N HIS A 136 7.48 3.93 -7.94
CA HIS A 136 7.17 2.84 -8.84
C HIS A 136 6.55 1.64 -8.12
N VAL A 137 7.08 1.24 -6.95
CA VAL A 137 6.46 0.18 -6.14
C VAL A 137 5.07 0.59 -5.65
N ASN A 138 4.88 1.83 -5.19
CA ASN A 138 3.57 2.33 -4.77
C ASN A 138 2.54 2.30 -5.90
N ASP A 139 2.93 2.71 -7.12
CA ASP A 139 2.07 2.66 -8.30
C ASP A 139 1.70 1.22 -8.69
N LEU A 140 2.62 0.27 -8.52
CA LEU A 140 2.36 -1.14 -8.77
C LEU A 140 1.43 -1.74 -7.71
N GLU A 141 1.60 -1.36 -6.44
CA GLU A 141 0.77 -1.85 -5.34
C GLU A 141 -0.58 -1.13 -5.20
N ALA A 142 -0.82 -0.07 -5.97
CA ALA A 142 -2.04 0.71 -5.90
C ALA A 142 -3.30 -0.17 -6.16
N CYS A 143 -4.14 -0.30 -5.13
CA CYS A 143 -5.38 -1.07 -5.16
C CYS A 143 -6.64 -0.18 -5.22
N CYS A 144 -6.47 1.11 -5.50
CA CYS A 144 -7.52 2.11 -5.34
C CYS A 144 -8.58 2.03 -6.48
N GLY A 145 -8.26 1.45 -7.65
CA GLY A 145 -9.18 1.24 -8.78
C GLY A 145 -9.48 2.52 -9.59
N THR A 146 -9.92 2.39 -10.86
CA THR A 146 -9.94 3.43 -11.93
C THR A 146 -9.44 4.84 -11.55
N GLY A 147 -8.30 5.23 -12.11
CA GLY A 147 -8.08 6.60 -12.58
C GLY A 147 -7.13 7.47 -11.76
N THR A 148 -5.83 7.27 -11.99
CA THR A 148 -4.81 8.33 -12.17
C THR A 148 -5.25 9.77 -11.84
N GLY A 149 -5.06 10.18 -10.59
CA GLY A 149 -5.01 11.60 -10.22
C GLY A 149 -5.64 11.89 -8.85
N PRO A 150 -5.17 12.93 -8.14
CA PRO A 150 -5.81 13.38 -6.91
C PRO A 150 -7.27 13.72 -7.21
N MET A 151 -8.19 13.29 -6.33
CA MET A 151 -9.53 13.89 -6.27
C MET A 151 -9.33 15.39 -6.08
N ARG A 152 -9.49 16.17 -7.15
CA ARG A 152 -9.72 17.61 -7.04
C ARG A 152 -11.08 17.75 -6.37
N MET A 153 -11.06 18.04 -5.08
CA MET A 153 -12.24 18.61 -4.41
C MET A 153 -12.50 19.93 -5.13
N ASN A 154 -13.64 20.02 -5.82
CA ASN A 154 -14.18 21.31 -6.23
C ASN A 154 -14.65 22.06 -4.99
#